data_AF-H1HFK6-F1
#
_entry.id   AF-H1HFK6-F1
#
_cell.length_a   1.000
_cell.length_b   1.000
_cell.length_c   1.000
_cell.angle_alpha   90.00
_cell.angle_beta   90.00
_cell.angle_gamma   90.00
#
_symmetry.space_group_name_H-M   'P 1'
#
loop_
_entity.id
_entity.type
_entity.pdbx_description
1 polymer ?
#
loop_
_entity_poly.entity_id
_entity_poly.type
_entity_poly.pdbx_seq_one_letter_code
_entity_poly.pdbx_strand_id
1 'polypeptide(L)'
;MKKFELKPIYYPKWSYLNYILEIWIDGVNISQFYEDNKLRIDTGYIFHIYNFFDDYLEDILKEEVLPYENVEGETIFETINNIKEKYFYWLKDDYGHDEDDESDEEIEKIISISEPLYDWERTHRWLLSGPFLCIPDIIFRRVKDKIEISWNTTWDMRYQQRKYENENIKFISTKGLSYVDIDDFYLEVKKFLKRIDNISKIQNAKFQIISETGKLTYAKDPYNNIEFKEEKEFLQDLKKIGYKFFTIYELILITEKDKKVVPIILKYLSKIKDENIKTHLAYFLAVKNYKEASEKLIKEFYNAKTNEYRIALSKALSAIYNKNILNELLKIVKNKEYKDVNFPIVSTLKKYKDKRVKRFFSKQI
;
A
#
# COMPACT_ATOMS: atom_id res chain seq x y z
N MET A 1 25.08 -2.42 -4.36
CA MET A 1 23.68 -1.95 -4.18
C MET A 1 22.94 -2.34 -5.44
N LYS A 2 21.71 -2.86 -5.36
CA LYS A 2 20.95 -3.21 -6.57
C LYS A 2 20.71 -1.94 -7.40
N LYS A 3 20.88 -2.03 -8.72
CA LYS A 3 20.66 -0.91 -9.64
C LYS A 3 19.18 -0.71 -10.01
N PHE A 4 18.37 -1.75 -9.94
CA PHE A 4 16.94 -1.69 -10.18
C PHE A 4 16.19 -2.55 -9.16
N GLU A 5 15.09 -2.02 -8.62
CA GLU A 5 14.25 -2.75 -7.66
C GLU A 5 12.81 -2.24 -7.69
N LEU A 6 11.86 -3.16 -7.73
CA LEU A 6 10.42 -2.87 -7.69
C LEU A 6 9.86 -3.30 -6.34
N LYS A 7 9.54 -2.35 -5.46
CA LYS A 7 9.04 -2.62 -4.10
C LYS A 7 7.57 -2.28 -3.96
N PRO A 8 6.68 -3.27 -4.07
CA PRO A 8 5.30 -3.05 -3.69
C PRO A 8 5.19 -2.96 -2.17
N ILE A 9 4.61 -1.85 -1.71
CA ILE A 9 4.35 -1.50 -0.30
C ILE A 9 2.85 -1.41 -0.13
N TYR A 10 2.29 -2.17 0.81
CA TYR A 10 0.85 -2.17 1.01
C TYR A 10 0.36 -0.92 1.76
N TYR A 11 -0.55 -0.15 1.15
CA TYR A 11 -1.05 1.12 1.67
C TYR A 11 -2.57 1.08 1.96
N PRO A 12 -2.99 0.78 3.20
CA PRO A 12 -4.37 0.40 3.53
C PRO A 12 -5.34 1.57 3.73
N LYS A 13 -4.98 2.79 3.31
CA LYS A 13 -5.72 3.98 3.77
C LYS A 13 -7.14 4.05 3.22
N TRP A 14 -7.42 3.43 2.06
CA TRP A 14 -8.72 3.54 1.38
C TRP A 14 -9.27 2.23 0.79
N SER A 15 -8.43 1.22 0.51
CA SER A 15 -8.88 -0.06 -0.11
C SER A 15 -7.86 -1.21 0.09
N TYR A 16 -8.35 -2.46 -0.03
CA TYR A 16 -7.56 -3.71 -0.11
C TYR A 16 -6.66 -3.80 -1.33
N LEU A 17 -6.95 -2.98 -2.33
CA LEU A 17 -6.30 -2.98 -3.63
C LEU A 17 -5.18 -1.95 -3.71
N ASN A 18 -5.03 -1.09 -2.68
CA ASN A 18 -4.11 0.04 -2.74
C ASN A 18 -2.72 -0.40 -2.29
N TYR A 19 -1.87 -0.67 -3.28
CA TYR A 19 -0.44 -0.75 -3.09
C TYR A 19 0.18 0.56 -3.57
N ILE A 20 1.21 0.98 -2.85
CA ILE A 20 2.21 1.93 -3.35
C ILE A 20 3.29 1.09 -4.02
N LEU A 21 3.78 1.51 -5.17
CA LEU A 21 4.99 0.93 -5.73
C LEU A 21 6.13 1.93 -5.55
N GLU A 22 7.20 1.50 -4.89
CA GLU A 22 8.47 2.19 -5.02
C GLU A 22 9.26 1.63 -6.20
N ILE A 23 9.78 2.52 -7.03
CA ILE A 23 10.63 2.19 -8.17
C ILE A 23 12.01 2.73 -7.84
N TRP A 24 12.94 1.85 -7.53
CA TRP A 24 14.31 2.23 -7.17
C TRP A 24 15.23 2.02 -8.37
N ILE A 25 15.92 3.08 -8.77
CA ILE A 25 16.97 3.04 -9.80
C ILE A 25 18.22 3.69 -9.23
N ASP A 26 19.34 2.98 -9.25
CA ASP A 26 20.64 3.41 -8.70
C ASP A 26 20.55 3.99 -7.27
N GLY A 27 19.65 3.44 -6.45
CA GLY A 27 19.42 3.89 -5.07
C GLY A 27 18.52 5.12 -4.92
N VAL A 28 17.96 5.63 -6.02
CA VAL A 28 16.98 6.72 -6.00
C VAL A 28 15.58 6.14 -6.22
N ASN A 29 14.65 6.46 -5.34
CA ASN A 29 13.24 6.13 -5.55
C ASN A 29 12.59 7.15 -6.48
N ILE A 30 12.42 6.80 -7.76
CA ILE A 30 11.92 7.71 -8.79
C ILE A 30 10.39 7.92 -8.73
N SER A 31 9.69 7.17 -7.87
CA SER A 31 8.24 7.34 -7.62
C SER A 31 7.92 8.38 -6.53
N GLN A 32 8.95 9.01 -5.93
CA GLN A 32 8.80 10.02 -4.89
C GLN A 32 8.65 11.44 -5.44
N PHE A 33 7.76 12.19 -4.81
CA PHE A 33 7.54 13.61 -5.09
C PHE A 33 7.14 14.36 -3.82
N TYR A 34 7.31 15.67 -3.82
CA TYR A 34 6.73 16.56 -2.82
C TYR A 34 5.40 17.10 -3.31
N GLU A 35 4.41 17.14 -2.43
CA GLU A 35 3.11 17.80 -2.62
C GLU A 35 2.88 18.66 -1.37
N ASP A 36 2.76 19.98 -1.52
CA ASP A 36 2.64 20.93 -0.40
C ASP A 36 3.75 20.74 0.65
N ASN A 37 5.01 20.60 0.20
CA ASN A 37 6.20 20.32 1.01
C ASN A 37 6.15 19.01 1.83
N LYS A 38 5.20 18.11 1.55
CA LYS A 38 5.13 16.79 2.17
C LYS A 38 5.63 15.74 1.19
N LEU A 39 6.52 14.87 1.66
CA LEU A 39 6.97 13.72 0.89
C LEU A 39 5.78 12.78 0.62
N ARG A 40 5.58 12.47 -0.65
CA ARG A 40 4.59 11.53 -1.16
C ARG A 40 5.28 10.47 -2.01
N ILE A 41 4.60 9.33 -2.12
CA ILE A 41 4.92 8.29 -3.07
C ILE A 41 3.59 7.99 -3.77
N ASP A 42 3.63 7.84 -5.09
CA ASP A 42 2.42 7.58 -5.83
C ASP A 42 1.88 6.17 -5.56
N THR A 43 0.55 6.07 -5.47
CA THR A 43 -0.17 4.79 -5.46
C THR A 43 -0.40 4.35 -6.90
N GLY A 44 0.68 4.04 -7.61
CA GLY A 44 0.59 3.44 -8.93
C GLY A 44 -0.31 2.20 -8.91
N TYR A 45 -1.09 2.00 -9.98
CA TYR A 45 -1.96 0.84 -10.09
C TYR A 45 -1.08 -0.41 -10.34
N ILE A 46 -0.68 -1.08 -9.26
CA ILE A 46 0.30 -2.18 -9.26
C ILE A 46 0.03 -3.28 -10.30
N PHE A 47 -1.25 -3.52 -10.61
CA PHE A 47 -1.68 -4.50 -11.61
C PHE A 47 -1.42 -4.06 -13.05
N HIS A 48 -1.42 -2.76 -13.35
CA HIS A 48 -1.00 -2.29 -14.68
C HIS A 48 0.48 -2.56 -14.93
N ILE A 49 1.28 -2.45 -13.88
CA ILE A 49 2.73 -2.70 -13.90
C ILE A 49 3.01 -4.18 -14.04
N TYR A 50 2.23 -4.99 -13.32
CA TYR A 50 2.21 -6.43 -13.50
C TYR A 50 1.89 -6.79 -14.96
N ASN A 51 0.77 -6.31 -15.51
CA ASN A 51 0.36 -6.63 -16.88
C ASN A 51 1.41 -6.19 -17.90
N PHE A 52 1.97 -4.98 -17.76
CA PHE A 52 3.03 -4.50 -18.66
C PHE A 52 4.23 -5.46 -18.70
N PHE A 53 4.73 -5.90 -17.55
CA PHE A 53 5.84 -6.84 -17.51
C PHE A 53 5.42 -8.28 -17.88
N ASP A 54 4.19 -8.68 -17.62
CA ASP A 54 3.68 -10.01 -18.01
C ASP A 54 3.57 -10.11 -19.54
N ASP A 55 3.11 -9.02 -20.18
CA ASP A 55 2.89 -8.94 -21.63
C ASP A 55 4.20 -8.72 -22.40
N TYR A 56 5.09 -7.83 -21.94
CA TYR A 56 6.19 -7.29 -22.77
C TYR A 56 7.61 -7.63 -22.29
N LEU A 57 7.79 -8.33 -21.16
CA LEU A 57 9.14 -8.58 -20.63
C LEU A 57 10.03 -9.32 -21.64
N GLU A 58 9.53 -10.33 -22.33
CA GLU A 58 10.34 -11.09 -23.27
C GLU A 58 10.75 -10.26 -24.49
N ASP A 59 9.92 -9.30 -24.90
CA ASP A 59 10.23 -8.39 -26.01
C ASP A 59 11.22 -7.30 -25.59
N ILE A 60 11.08 -6.73 -24.38
CA ILE A 60 12.05 -5.80 -23.79
C ILE A 60 13.46 -6.43 -23.70
N LEU A 61 13.52 -7.75 -23.46
CA LEU A 61 14.78 -8.49 -23.39
C LEU A 61 15.37 -8.82 -24.76
N LYS A 62 14.64 -8.66 -25.86
CA LYS A 62 15.19 -8.78 -27.21
C LYS A 62 15.92 -7.50 -27.56
N GLU A 63 16.99 -7.63 -28.32
CA GLU A 63 17.63 -6.46 -28.93
C GLU A 63 16.80 -6.09 -30.16
N GLU A 64 15.67 -5.44 -29.91
CA GLU A 64 14.81 -4.92 -30.97
C GLU A 64 15.35 -3.59 -31.45
N VAL A 65 15.49 -3.50 -32.78
CA VAL A 65 15.94 -2.27 -33.41
C VAL A 65 14.79 -1.27 -33.39
N LEU A 66 15.03 -0.09 -32.84
CA LEU A 66 14.09 1.01 -32.89
C LEU A 66 13.77 1.30 -34.37
N PRO A 67 12.49 1.44 -34.75
CA PRO A 67 12.13 1.88 -36.09
C PRO A 67 12.88 3.18 -36.43
N TYR A 68 13.26 3.36 -37.71
CA TYR A 68 14.01 4.54 -38.19
C TYR A 68 15.48 4.61 -37.74
N GLU A 69 16.25 3.54 -38.03
CA GLU A 69 17.69 3.39 -37.72
C GLU A 69 18.61 4.55 -38.14
N ASN A 70 18.17 5.40 -39.07
CA ASN A 70 18.93 6.56 -39.54
C ASN A 70 18.76 7.81 -38.66
N VAL A 71 18.21 7.66 -37.45
CA VAL A 71 18.04 8.72 -36.47
C VAL A 71 18.60 8.26 -35.13
N GLU A 72 19.51 9.04 -34.58
CA GLU A 72 20.16 8.77 -33.30
C GLU A 72 19.93 9.93 -32.32
N GLY A 73 20.07 9.65 -31.03
CA GLY A 73 20.12 10.62 -29.94
C GLY A 73 20.97 10.08 -28.79
N GLU A 74 21.39 10.94 -27.85
CA GLU A 74 22.21 10.52 -26.70
C GLU A 74 21.41 9.62 -25.73
N THR A 75 20.08 9.75 -25.73
CA THR A 75 19.15 8.93 -24.94
C THR A 75 18.02 8.41 -25.82
N ILE A 76 17.30 7.37 -25.35
CA ILE A 76 16.13 6.89 -26.06
C ILE A 76 15.03 7.96 -26.22
N PHE A 77 14.83 8.81 -25.20
CA PHE A 77 13.87 9.93 -25.29
C PHE A 77 14.25 10.92 -26.39
N GLU A 78 15.54 11.26 -26.49
CA GLU A 78 16.04 12.14 -27.54
C GLU A 78 15.92 11.50 -28.92
N THR A 79 16.26 10.21 -29.03
CA THR A 79 16.12 9.46 -30.28
C THR A 79 14.67 9.48 -30.76
N ILE A 80 13.71 9.21 -29.88
CA ILE A 80 12.28 9.26 -30.21
C ILE A 80 11.84 10.68 -30.58
N ASN A 81 12.32 11.71 -29.88
CA ASN A 81 12.02 13.10 -30.24
C ASN A 81 12.55 13.45 -31.64
N ASN A 82 13.77 13.05 -31.97
CA ASN A 82 14.37 13.27 -33.29
C ASN A 82 13.59 12.53 -34.38
N ILE A 83 13.10 11.32 -34.10
CA ILE A 83 12.20 10.58 -35.00
C ILE A 83 10.89 11.37 -35.18
N LYS A 84 10.27 11.82 -34.09
CA LYS A 84 9.06 12.68 -34.10
C LYS A 84 9.26 13.95 -34.94
N GLU A 85 10.41 14.59 -34.83
CA GLU A 85 10.71 15.80 -35.61
C GLU A 85 10.96 15.52 -37.09
N LYS A 86 11.57 14.39 -37.44
CA LYS A 86 11.89 14.07 -38.83
C LYS A 86 10.73 13.44 -39.59
N TYR A 87 9.99 12.55 -38.93
CA TYR A 87 8.98 11.69 -39.53
C TYR A 87 7.55 12.00 -39.09
N PHE A 88 7.34 12.95 -38.18
CA PHE A 88 6.02 13.27 -37.65
C PHE A 88 5.78 14.77 -37.53
N TYR A 89 6.57 15.59 -38.25
CA TYR A 89 6.49 17.05 -38.16
C TYR A 89 5.10 17.60 -38.51
N TRP A 90 4.36 16.91 -39.39
CA TRP A 90 3.00 17.28 -39.79
C TRP A 90 1.95 17.08 -38.69
N LEU A 91 2.25 16.29 -37.64
CA LEU A 91 1.38 16.16 -36.47
C LEU A 91 1.50 17.34 -35.49
N LYS A 92 2.44 18.28 -35.70
CA LYS A 92 2.65 19.45 -34.83
C LYS A 92 1.85 20.68 -35.21
N ASP A 93 1.41 20.79 -36.47
CA ASP A 93 0.52 21.87 -36.86
C ASP A 93 -0.86 21.53 -36.30
N ASP A 94 -1.34 22.36 -35.37
CA ASP A 94 -2.73 22.33 -34.92
C ASP A 94 -3.59 22.32 -36.18
N TYR A 95 -4.19 21.18 -36.49
CA TYR A 95 -5.27 21.07 -37.45
C TYR A 95 -6.38 21.95 -36.90
N GLY A 96 -6.36 23.22 -37.31
CA GLY A 96 -7.46 24.15 -37.14
C GLY A 96 -8.70 23.42 -37.61
N HIS A 97 -9.69 23.35 -36.73
CA HIS A 97 -10.95 22.61 -36.86
C HIS A 97 -11.86 23.13 -37.99
N ASP A 98 -11.30 23.67 -39.08
CA ASP A 98 -12.03 24.27 -40.16
C ASP A 98 -11.60 23.62 -41.49
N GLU A 99 -12.46 22.70 -41.94
CA GLU A 99 -12.65 22.16 -43.30
C GLU A 99 -11.84 20.91 -43.73
N ASP A 100 -12.53 19.77 -43.55
CA ASP A 100 -12.74 18.66 -44.50
C ASP A 100 -11.59 17.67 -44.88
N ASP A 101 -11.77 16.46 -44.33
CA ASP A 101 -11.46 15.11 -44.85
C ASP A 101 -10.02 14.79 -45.28
N GLU A 102 -9.21 14.31 -44.32
CA GLU A 102 -8.05 13.46 -44.66
C GLU A 102 -8.55 12.31 -45.54
N SER A 103 -7.95 12.13 -46.72
CA SER A 103 -8.28 11.00 -47.57
C SER A 103 -7.89 9.68 -46.90
N ASP A 104 -8.58 8.58 -47.20
CA ASP A 104 -8.22 7.25 -46.69
C ASP A 104 -6.73 6.92 -46.95
N GLU A 105 -6.17 7.39 -48.08
CA GLU A 105 -4.75 7.23 -48.43
C GLU A 105 -3.81 8.03 -47.51
N GLU A 106 -4.20 9.22 -47.07
CA GLU A 106 -3.43 10.04 -46.13
C GLU A 106 -3.47 9.44 -44.72
N ILE A 107 -4.63 8.96 -44.28
CA ILE A 107 -4.79 8.25 -43.01
C ILE A 107 -3.94 6.97 -43.00
N GLU A 108 -4.03 6.15 -44.05
CA GLU A 108 -3.23 4.93 -44.18
C GLU A 108 -1.72 5.24 -44.17
N LYS A 109 -1.31 6.34 -44.83
CA LYS A 109 0.08 6.77 -44.82
C LYS A 109 0.52 7.23 -43.43
N ILE A 110 -0.29 8.01 -42.71
CA ILE A 110 -0.01 8.43 -41.34
C ILE A 110 0.10 7.21 -40.42
N ILE A 111 -0.81 6.24 -40.53
CA ILE A 111 -0.77 5.00 -39.78
C ILE A 111 0.50 4.22 -40.11
N SER A 112 0.80 3.98 -41.39
CA SER A 112 1.98 3.19 -41.80
C SER A 112 3.32 3.78 -41.33
N ILE A 113 3.40 5.10 -41.16
CA ILE A 113 4.59 5.79 -40.65
C ILE A 113 4.56 5.83 -39.12
N SER A 114 3.41 5.94 -38.48
CA SER A 114 3.33 6.10 -37.02
C SER A 114 3.28 4.81 -36.22
N GLU A 115 2.61 3.80 -36.75
CA GLU A 115 2.36 2.52 -36.13
C GLU A 115 3.65 1.80 -35.70
N PRO A 116 4.73 1.74 -36.51
CA PRO A 116 5.96 1.09 -36.07
C PRO A 116 6.54 1.69 -34.79
N LEU A 117 6.59 3.03 -34.69
CA LEU A 117 7.08 3.72 -33.50
C LEU A 117 6.15 3.51 -32.31
N TYR A 118 4.82 3.58 -32.54
CA TYR A 118 3.84 3.36 -31.47
C TYR A 118 3.82 1.92 -30.95
N ASP A 119 4.00 0.93 -31.81
CA ASP A 119 4.10 -0.48 -31.41
C ASP A 119 5.38 -0.74 -30.61
N TRP A 120 6.49 -0.14 -31.05
CA TRP A 120 7.73 -0.19 -30.29
C TRP A 120 7.56 0.49 -28.91
N GLU A 121 6.99 1.70 -28.87
CA GLU A 121 6.69 2.40 -27.62
C GLU A 121 5.75 1.58 -26.73
N ARG A 122 4.71 0.92 -27.25
CA ARG A 122 3.79 0.10 -26.45
C ARG A 122 4.51 -1.02 -25.67
N THR A 123 5.54 -1.59 -26.30
CA THR A 123 6.34 -2.69 -25.74
C THR A 123 7.39 -2.19 -24.75
N HIS A 124 8.02 -1.06 -25.04
CA HIS A 124 9.22 -0.59 -24.35
C HIS A 124 8.98 0.56 -23.37
N ARG A 125 7.96 1.38 -23.63
CA ARG A 125 7.55 2.48 -22.76
C ARG A 125 6.51 1.96 -21.78
N TRP A 126 6.90 1.97 -20.52
CA TRP A 126 5.94 1.80 -19.46
C TRP A 126 5.06 3.05 -19.37
N LEU A 127 3.85 2.90 -19.91
CA LEU A 127 2.77 3.88 -19.90
C LEU A 127 1.87 3.63 -18.69
N LEU A 128 1.74 4.65 -17.84
CA LEU A 128 0.65 4.74 -16.88
C LEU A 128 -0.23 5.93 -17.26
N SER A 129 -1.18 5.68 -18.16
CA SER A 129 -2.24 6.65 -18.47
C SER A 129 -3.25 6.66 -17.34
N GLY A 130 -3.33 7.77 -16.60
CA GLY A 130 -4.41 7.99 -15.65
C GLY A 130 -4.36 9.39 -15.06
N PRO A 131 -5.50 10.08 -14.90
CA PRO A 131 -5.57 11.47 -14.44
C PRO A 131 -5.00 11.73 -13.04
N PHE A 132 -4.59 10.69 -12.30
CA PHE A 132 -4.22 10.76 -10.88
C PHE A 132 -2.81 10.30 -10.55
N LEU A 133 -2.02 9.88 -11.54
CA LEU A 133 -0.69 9.29 -11.33
C LEU A 133 0.43 10.34 -11.42
N CYS A 134 1.42 10.18 -10.54
CA CYS A 134 2.65 10.95 -10.42
C CYS A 134 3.84 9.99 -10.53
N ILE A 135 3.93 9.24 -11.64
CA ILE A 135 5.05 8.36 -11.98
C ILE A 135 5.68 8.90 -13.28
N PRO A 136 7.02 8.98 -13.40
CA PRO A 136 7.67 9.39 -14.65
C PRO A 136 7.33 8.43 -15.81
N ASP A 137 7.39 8.94 -17.04
CA ASP A 137 7.52 8.06 -18.21
C ASP A 137 8.82 7.26 -18.04
N ILE A 138 8.76 5.95 -18.23
CA ILE A 138 9.93 5.06 -18.15
C ILE A 138 10.01 4.25 -19.43
N ILE A 139 11.18 4.23 -20.06
CA ILE A 139 11.46 3.43 -21.25
C ILE A 139 12.55 2.43 -20.92
N PHE A 140 12.29 1.18 -21.27
CA PHE A 140 13.23 0.06 -21.18
C PHE A 140 13.71 -0.27 -22.59
N ARG A 141 15.02 -0.41 -22.78
CA ARG A 141 15.58 -0.85 -24.07
C ARG A 141 16.79 -1.74 -23.83
N ARG A 142 16.87 -2.86 -24.53
CA ARG A 142 18.11 -3.64 -24.54
C ARG A 142 19.19 -2.94 -25.36
N VAL A 143 20.38 -2.83 -24.77
CA VAL A 143 21.59 -2.35 -25.41
C VAL A 143 22.69 -3.38 -25.10
N LYS A 144 23.01 -4.25 -26.07
CA LYS A 144 23.95 -5.37 -25.89
C LYS A 144 23.56 -6.31 -24.74
N ASP A 145 24.35 -6.31 -23.68
CA ASP A 145 24.23 -7.14 -22.48
C ASP A 145 23.47 -6.46 -21.33
N LYS A 146 22.91 -5.26 -21.57
CA LYS A 146 22.26 -4.44 -20.55
C LYS A 146 20.88 -3.98 -20.96
N ILE A 147 20.06 -3.68 -19.96
CA ILE A 147 18.83 -2.90 -20.11
C ILE A 147 19.13 -1.45 -19.74
N GLU A 148 18.92 -0.57 -20.72
CA GLU A 148 18.76 0.86 -20.51
C GLU A 148 17.41 1.10 -19.84
N ILE A 149 17.43 1.82 -18.71
CA ILE A 149 16.24 2.33 -18.03
C ILE A 149 16.33 3.85 -18.04
N SER A 150 15.49 4.47 -18.86
CA SER A 150 15.42 5.92 -19.01
C SER A 150 14.12 6.41 -18.42
N TRP A 151 14.14 7.47 -17.59
CA TRP A 151 12.92 8.07 -17.05
C TRP A 151 12.84 9.58 -17.23
N ASN A 152 11.63 10.12 -17.39
CA ASN A 152 11.39 11.55 -17.57
C ASN A 152 9.98 11.96 -17.12
N THR A 153 9.87 12.92 -16.21
CA THR A 153 8.60 13.45 -15.64
C THR A 153 8.02 14.63 -16.43
N THR A 154 8.68 15.04 -17.51
CA THR A 154 8.27 16.16 -18.38
C THR A 154 8.18 15.79 -19.85
N TRP A 155 8.31 14.51 -20.21
CA TRP A 155 8.38 14.10 -21.62
C TRP A 155 7.03 14.16 -22.32
N ASP A 156 5.97 13.58 -21.74
CA ASP A 156 4.62 13.68 -22.29
C ASP A 156 3.65 14.28 -21.26
N MET A 157 3.36 15.57 -21.42
CA MET A 157 2.55 16.34 -20.47
C MET A 157 1.08 15.86 -20.43
N ARG A 158 0.59 15.19 -21.49
CA ARG A 158 -0.79 14.66 -21.54
C ARG A 158 -1.04 13.61 -20.47
N TYR A 159 0.01 12.90 -20.03
CA TYR A 159 -0.08 11.82 -19.07
C TYR A 159 0.33 12.24 -17.64
N GLN A 160 0.56 13.54 -17.41
CA GLN A 160 0.92 14.11 -16.10
C GLN A 160 -0.17 15.08 -15.57
N GLN A 161 -1.44 14.77 -15.83
CA GLN A 161 -2.57 15.65 -15.56
C GLN A 161 -2.62 16.15 -14.10
N ARG A 162 -2.33 15.29 -13.12
CA ARG A 162 -2.32 15.68 -11.70
C ARG A 162 -1.26 16.74 -11.35
N LYS A 163 -0.10 16.71 -12.01
CA LYS A 163 0.94 17.73 -11.87
C LYS A 163 0.49 19.06 -12.48
N TYR A 164 -0.24 19.01 -13.60
CA TYR A 164 -0.81 20.20 -14.22
C TYR A 164 -1.90 20.84 -13.35
N GLU A 165 -2.77 20.01 -12.75
CA GLU A 165 -3.83 20.47 -11.83
C GLU A 165 -3.29 20.94 -10.46
N ASN A 166 -2.04 20.60 -10.12
CA ASN A 166 -1.42 20.99 -8.85
C ASN A 166 0.05 21.40 -9.02
N GLU A 167 0.26 22.71 -9.15
CA GLU A 167 1.58 23.36 -9.29
C GLU A 167 2.54 23.12 -8.10
N ASN A 168 2.03 22.65 -6.94
CA ASN A 168 2.85 22.37 -5.77
C ASN A 168 3.56 21.00 -5.84
N ILE A 169 3.34 20.21 -6.91
CA ILE A 169 3.98 18.91 -7.10
C ILE A 169 5.41 19.10 -7.61
N LYS A 170 6.39 18.60 -6.86
CA LYS A 170 7.82 18.63 -7.22
C LYS A 170 8.41 17.22 -7.15
N PHE A 171 8.72 16.65 -8.32
CA PHE A 171 9.39 15.36 -8.40
C PHE A 171 10.81 15.43 -7.84
N ILE A 172 11.23 14.39 -7.12
CA ILE A 172 12.59 14.29 -6.60
C ILE A 172 13.57 13.92 -7.71
N SER A 173 13.18 12.97 -8.57
CA SER A 173 13.96 12.52 -9.71
C SER A 173 13.20 12.85 -10.99
N THR A 174 13.56 13.96 -11.64
CA THR A 174 12.81 14.48 -12.79
C THR A 174 13.14 13.77 -14.09
N LYS A 175 14.41 13.46 -14.32
CA LYS A 175 14.89 12.69 -15.47
C LYS A 175 16.16 11.92 -15.11
N GLY A 176 16.43 10.83 -15.81
CA GLY A 176 17.68 10.11 -15.68
C GLY A 176 17.77 8.87 -16.56
N LEU A 177 18.93 8.23 -16.47
CA LEU A 177 19.37 7.13 -17.30
C LEU A 177 20.19 6.17 -16.43
N SER A 178 19.87 4.88 -16.51
CA SER A 178 20.64 3.82 -15.86
C SER A 178 20.82 2.62 -16.79
N TYR A 179 21.90 1.88 -16.57
CA TYR A 179 22.17 0.62 -17.26
C TYR A 179 22.29 -0.52 -16.25
N VAL A 180 21.42 -1.51 -16.40
CA VAL A 180 21.29 -2.68 -15.54
C VAL A 180 21.68 -3.92 -16.33
N ASP A 181 22.35 -4.87 -15.68
CA ASP A 181 22.61 -6.17 -16.29
C ASP A 181 21.30 -6.88 -16.63
N ILE A 182 21.24 -7.56 -17.78
CA ILE A 182 20.02 -8.18 -18.27
C ILE A 182 19.48 -9.27 -17.33
N ASP A 183 20.37 -10.05 -16.71
CA ASP A 183 19.99 -11.13 -15.79
C ASP A 183 19.47 -10.57 -14.48
N ASP A 184 20.10 -9.49 -13.97
CA ASP A 184 19.63 -8.79 -12.78
C ASP A 184 18.26 -8.16 -13.00
N PHE A 185 18.04 -7.52 -14.15
CA PHE A 185 16.75 -6.95 -14.53
C PHE A 185 15.67 -8.03 -14.62
N TYR A 186 15.92 -9.09 -15.38
CA TYR A 186 14.99 -10.20 -15.55
C TYR A 186 14.61 -10.83 -14.21
N LEU A 187 15.61 -11.10 -13.35
CA LEU A 187 15.38 -11.72 -12.06
C LEU A 187 14.55 -10.84 -11.13
N GLU A 188 14.77 -9.53 -11.15
CA GLU A 188 13.99 -8.58 -10.36
C GLU A 188 12.53 -8.51 -10.85
N VAL A 189 12.31 -8.42 -12.16
CA VAL A 189 10.96 -8.42 -12.74
C VAL A 189 10.22 -9.73 -12.45
N LYS A 190 10.84 -10.91 -12.63
CA LYS A 190 10.19 -12.19 -12.29
C LYS A 190 9.89 -12.32 -10.79
N LYS A 191 10.75 -11.78 -9.91
CA LYS A 191 10.47 -11.71 -8.47
C LYS A 191 9.26 -10.82 -8.18
N PHE A 192 9.18 -9.67 -8.85
CA PHE A 192 8.03 -8.77 -8.76
C PHE A 192 6.74 -9.45 -9.21
N LEU A 193 6.69 -10.01 -10.42
CA LEU A 193 5.52 -10.71 -10.97
C LEU A 193 5.02 -11.81 -10.03
N LYS A 194 5.93 -12.69 -9.57
CA LYS A 194 5.59 -13.75 -8.61
C LYS A 194 5.01 -13.20 -7.29
N ARG A 195 5.50 -12.05 -6.83
CA ARG A 195 4.98 -11.41 -5.62
C ARG A 195 3.56 -10.91 -5.84
N ILE A 196 3.26 -10.33 -7.00
CA ILE A 196 1.90 -9.88 -7.34
C ILE A 196 0.97 -11.08 -7.53
N ASP A 197 1.37 -12.15 -8.20
CA ASP A 197 0.58 -13.38 -8.31
C ASP A 197 0.13 -13.93 -6.96
N ASN A 198 1.05 -13.95 -5.99
CA ASN A 198 0.72 -14.40 -4.65
C ASN A 198 -0.29 -13.46 -3.98
N ILE A 199 -0.16 -12.15 -4.21
CA ILE A 199 -1.15 -11.15 -3.76
C ILE A 199 -2.51 -11.41 -4.43
N SER A 200 -2.57 -11.61 -5.75
CA SER A 200 -3.80 -11.88 -6.51
C SER A 200 -4.50 -13.16 -6.05
N LYS A 201 -3.76 -14.25 -5.83
CA LYS A 201 -4.32 -15.53 -5.34
C LYS A 201 -4.97 -15.37 -3.98
N ILE A 202 -4.31 -14.64 -3.07
CA ILE A 202 -4.86 -14.31 -1.75
C ILE A 202 -6.14 -13.47 -1.90
N GLN A 203 -6.17 -12.51 -2.82
CA GLN A 203 -7.36 -11.69 -3.09
C GLN A 203 -8.52 -12.52 -3.65
N ASN A 204 -8.28 -13.38 -4.65
CA ASN A 204 -9.32 -14.19 -5.28
C ASN A 204 -9.95 -15.20 -4.31
N ALA A 205 -9.15 -15.89 -3.50
CA ALA A 205 -9.65 -16.78 -2.46
C ALA A 205 -10.54 -16.02 -1.44
N LYS A 206 -10.22 -14.75 -1.16
CA LYS A 206 -11.03 -13.89 -0.28
C LYS A 206 -12.34 -13.43 -0.93
N PHE A 207 -12.33 -13.04 -2.20
CA PHE A 207 -13.55 -12.72 -2.93
C PHE A 207 -14.51 -13.91 -2.99
N GLN A 208 -13.99 -15.12 -3.16
CA GLN A 208 -14.78 -16.33 -3.15
C GLN A 208 -15.46 -16.57 -1.80
N ILE A 209 -14.74 -16.39 -0.67
CA ILE A 209 -15.32 -16.46 0.68
C ILE A 209 -16.41 -15.40 0.89
N ILE A 210 -16.22 -14.18 0.36
CA ILE A 210 -17.24 -13.11 0.42
C ILE A 210 -18.49 -13.53 -0.35
N SER A 211 -18.33 -14.10 -1.55
CA SER A 211 -19.44 -14.58 -2.39
C SER A 211 -20.25 -15.69 -1.73
N GLU A 212 -19.58 -16.59 -0.99
CA GLU A 212 -20.20 -17.74 -0.33
C GLU A 212 -20.89 -17.37 1.00
N THR A 213 -20.42 -16.35 1.70
CA THR A 213 -20.85 -16.05 3.08
C THR A 213 -21.61 -14.73 3.25
N GLY A 214 -21.60 -13.84 2.25
CA GLY A 214 -22.25 -12.53 2.31
C GLY A 214 -21.66 -11.57 3.34
N LYS A 215 -20.53 -11.93 3.99
CA LYS A 215 -19.89 -11.15 5.05
C LYS A 215 -18.57 -10.57 4.52
N LEU A 216 -18.49 -9.24 4.44
CA LEU A 216 -17.24 -8.54 4.13
C LEU A 216 -16.21 -8.82 5.24
N THR A 217 -15.09 -9.44 4.89
CA THR A 217 -13.95 -9.67 5.78
C THR A 217 -12.75 -8.86 5.30
N TYR A 218 -12.19 -8.06 6.20
CA TYR A 218 -11.21 -6.99 5.97
C TYR A 218 -9.72 -7.37 6.27
N ALA A 219 -9.00 -8.29 5.59
CA ALA A 219 -7.68 -8.77 6.08
C ALA A 219 -6.40 -8.04 5.57
N LYS A 220 -5.40 -7.82 6.46
CA LYS A 220 -3.97 -7.48 6.17
C LYS A 220 -3.04 -8.61 6.68
N ASP A 221 -1.81 -8.89 6.28
CA ASP A 221 -0.89 -8.64 5.16
C ASP A 221 0.24 -9.69 5.38
N PRO A 222 0.62 -10.52 4.40
CA PRO A 222 1.71 -11.49 4.54
C PRO A 222 3.14 -10.90 4.53
N TYR A 223 3.31 -9.58 4.30
CA TYR A 223 4.62 -8.94 4.10
C TYR A 223 4.97 -7.80 5.07
N ASN A 224 4.26 -7.68 6.20
CA ASN A 224 4.85 -7.00 7.34
C ASN A 224 5.77 -8.00 8.07
N ASN A 225 7.06 -7.67 8.15
CA ASN A 225 8.00 -8.32 9.07
C ASN A 225 7.58 -8.01 10.51
N ILE A 226 6.54 -8.68 10.99
CA ILE A 226 6.17 -8.66 12.40
C ILE A 226 6.89 -9.84 13.07
N GLU A 227 7.69 -9.55 14.08
CA GLU A 227 8.13 -10.56 15.03
C GLU A 227 6.97 -11.00 15.94
N PHE A 228 5.99 -11.76 15.42
CA PHE A 228 5.15 -12.60 16.28
C PHE A 228 5.58 -14.06 16.10
N LYS A 229 6.67 -14.43 16.79
CA LYS A 229 7.30 -15.74 16.68
C LYS A 229 6.31 -16.89 16.92
N GLU A 230 5.32 -16.67 17.77
CA GLU A 230 4.31 -17.66 18.13
C GLU A 230 3.01 -17.57 17.31
N GLU A 231 2.97 -16.83 16.19
CA GLU A 231 1.76 -16.70 15.37
C GLU A 231 1.20 -18.05 14.93
N LYS A 232 2.08 -18.96 14.49
CA LYS A 232 1.66 -20.30 14.07
C LYS A 232 0.95 -21.06 15.18
N GLU A 233 1.42 -20.97 16.43
CA GLU A 233 0.78 -21.62 17.58
C GLU A 233 -0.55 -20.94 17.94
N PHE A 234 -0.58 -19.61 17.90
CA PHE A 234 -1.78 -18.82 18.12
C PHE A 234 -2.91 -19.23 17.16
N LEU A 235 -2.60 -19.34 15.87
CA LEU A 235 -3.54 -19.76 14.83
C LEU A 235 -3.99 -21.21 15.01
N GLN A 236 -3.08 -22.11 15.44
CA GLN A 236 -3.44 -23.49 15.76
C GLN A 236 -4.40 -23.58 16.95
N ASP A 237 -4.21 -22.77 17.99
CA ASP A 237 -5.13 -22.73 19.12
C ASP A 237 -6.50 -22.17 18.74
N LEU A 238 -6.56 -21.16 17.85
CA LEU A 238 -7.84 -20.69 17.27
C LEU A 238 -8.51 -21.78 16.43
N LYS A 239 -7.75 -22.55 15.64
CA LYS A 239 -8.29 -23.67 14.86
C LYS A 239 -8.98 -24.72 15.72
N LYS A 240 -8.46 -25.01 16.91
CA LYS A 240 -9.07 -25.97 17.86
C LYS A 240 -10.45 -25.55 18.34
N ILE A 241 -10.74 -24.26 18.37
CA ILE A 241 -12.05 -23.73 18.80
C ILE A 241 -12.96 -23.36 17.62
N GLY A 242 -12.64 -23.85 16.40
CA GLY A 242 -13.47 -23.70 15.20
C GLY A 242 -13.12 -22.51 14.30
N TYR A 243 -12.08 -21.75 14.64
CA TYR A 243 -11.66 -20.58 13.85
C TYR A 243 -10.54 -20.93 12.89
N LYS A 244 -10.81 -20.90 11.58
CA LYS A 244 -9.78 -21.07 10.55
C LYS A 244 -9.28 -19.70 10.09
N PHE A 245 -8.18 -19.27 10.69
CA PHE A 245 -7.47 -18.07 10.27
C PHE A 245 -6.10 -18.42 9.69
N PHE A 246 -5.73 -17.68 8.65
CA PHE A 246 -4.43 -17.64 8.02
C PHE A 246 -3.48 -16.68 8.76
N THR A 247 -3.98 -15.61 9.39
CA THR A 247 -3.16 -14.64 10.15
C THR A 247 -3.90 -14.07 11.38
N ILE A 248 -3.14 -13.52 12.34
CA ILE A 248 -3.73 -12.86 13.53
C ILE A 248 -4.60 -11.66 13.17
N TYR A 249 -4.35 -11.05 12.02
CA TYR A 249 -5.12 -9.91 11.52
C TYR A 249 -6.54 -10.27 11.13
N GLU A 250 -6.81 -11.51 10.76
CA GLU A 250 -8.18 -11.92 10.46
C GLU A 250 -9.06 -11.93 11.71
N LEU A 251 -8.43 -12.13 12.88
CA LEU A 251 -9.11 -11.94 14.15
C LEU A 251 -9.61 -10.51 14.30
N ILE A 252 -8.83 -9.51 13.86
CA ILE A 252 -9.09 -8.07 14.03
C ILE A 252 -10.46 -7.64 13.45
N LEU A 253 -10.99 -8.45 12.54
CA LEU A 253 -12.11 -8.14 11.65
C LEU A 253 -13.42 -8.74 12.11
N ILE A 254 -13.35 -9.63 13.09
CA ILE A 254 -14.52 -10.23 13.67
C ILE A 254 -15.20 -9.16 14.53
N THR A 255 -16.30 -8.61 14.04
CA THR A 255 -17.06 -7.60 14.81
C THR A 255 -17.76 -8.22 16.02
N GLU A 256 -18.07 -9.51 15.95
CA GLU A 256 -18.67 -10.28 17.04
C GLU A 256 -17.61 -10.76 18.04
N LYS A 257 -17.78 -10.34 19.29
CA LYS A 257 -16.86 -10.69 20.37
C LYS A 257 -17.21 -12.05 20.96
N ASP A 258 -16.59 -13.11 20.46
CA ASP A 258 -16.72 -14.45 21.03
C ASP A 258 -15.84 -14.62 22.28
N LYS A 259 -16.47 -15.02 23.39
CA LYS A 259 -15.80 -15.33 24.66
C LYS A 259 -14.79 -16.48 24.53
N LYS A 260 -15.00 -17.42 23.60
CA LYS A 260 -14.10 -18.58 23.40
C LYS A 260 -12.70 -18.18 22.95
N VAL A 261 -12.58 -17.04 22.27
CA VAL A 261 -11.32 -16.50 21.76
C VAL A 261 -10.50 -15.83 22.87
N VAL A 262 -11.16 -15.29 23.90
CA VAL A 262 -10.53 -14.48 24.95
C VAL A 262 -9.38 -15.20 25.68
N PRO A 263 -9.51 -16.47 26.13
CA PRO A 263 -8.40 -17.20 26.75
C PRO A 263 -7.15 -17.26 25.85
N ILE A 264 -7.35 -17.45 24.54
CA ILE A 264 -6.26 -17.58 23.57
C ILE A 264 -5.56 -16.24 23.39
N ILE A 265 -6.32 -15.15 23.19
CA ILE A 265 -5.72 -13.80 23.12
C ILE A 265 -4.92 -13.51 24.39
N LEU A 266 -5.51 -13.75 25.57
CA LEU A 266 -4.82 -13.51 26.84
C LEU A 266 -3.55 -14.36 26.95
N LYS A 267 -3.53 -15.61 26.49
CA LYS A 267 -2.34 -16.48 26.51
C LYS A 267 -1.16 -15.86 25.75
N TYR A 268 -1.40 -15.19 24.63
CA TYR A 268 -0.35 -14.69 23.74
C TYR A 268 -0.08 -13.18 23.83
N LEU A 269 -0.99 -12.38 24.41
CA LEU A 269 -0.90 -10.90 24.43
C LEU A 269 0.45 -10.37 24.95
N SER A 270 1.00 -10.97 26.00
CA SER A 270 2.28 -10.55 26.60
C SER A 270 3.52 -11.01 25.81
N LYS A 271 3.36 -11.97 24.88
CA LYS A 271 4.44 -12.51 24.04
C LYS A 271 4.67 -11.68 22.78
N ILE A 272 3.65 -10.95 22.35
CA ILE A 272 3.70 -10.08 21.17
C ILE A 272 4.52 -8.84 21.50
N LYS A 273 5.52 -8.49 20.68
CA LYS A 273 6.27 -7.24 20.86
C LYS A 273 5.60 -6.04 20.21
N ASP A 274 4.95 -6.26 19.07
CA ASP A 274 4.31 -5.22 18.27
C ASP A 274 3.03 -4.70 18.96
N GLU A 275 3.07 -3.45 19.43
CA GLU A 275 1.93 -2.83 20.10
C GLU A 275 0.76 -2.53 19.16
N ASN A 276 0.96 -2.45 17.85
CA ASN A 276 -0.15 -2.35 16.90
C ASN A 276 -0.98 -3.62 16.93
N ILE A 277 -0.34 -4.80 16.94
CA ILE A 277 -1.06 -6.07 17.06
C ILE A 277 -1.77 -6.15 18.41
N LYS A 278 -1.06 -5.83 19.50
CA LYS A 278 -1.66 -5.82 20.83
C LYS A 278 -2.88 -4.89 20.92
N THR A 279 -2.81 -3.72 20.29
CA THR A 279 -3.91 -2.75 20.24
C THR A 279 -5.16 -3.37 19.66
N HIS A 280 -5.04 -4.07 18.54
CA HIS A 280 -6.20 -4.70 17.92
C HIS A 280 -6.72 -5.89 18.73
N LEU A 281 -5.83 -6.72 19.27
CA LEU A 281 -6.22 -7.80 20.18
C LEU A 281 -6.93 -7.29 21.44
N ALA A 282 -6.53 -6.15 21.99
CA ALA A 282 -7.19 -5.54 23.14
C ALA A 282 -8.64 -5.16 22.82
N TYR A 283 -8.96 -4.73 21.60
CA TYR A 283 -10.35 -4.49 21.22
C TYR A 283 -11.22 -5.75 21.26
N PHE A 284 -10.65 -6.92 20.98
CA PHE A 284 -11.34 -8.21 21.13
C PHE A 284 -11.64 -8.57 22.57
N LEU A 285 -10.74 -8.19 23.49
CA LEU A 285 -10.90 -8.45 24.91
C LEU A 285 -12.01 -7.63 25.56
N ALA A 286 -12.62 -6.69 24.84
CA ALA A 286 -13.74 -5.87 25.29
C ALA A 286 -15.07 -6.65 25.33
N VAL A 287 -15.07 -7.82 25.97
CA VAL A 287 -16.20 -8.75 26.07
C VAL A 287 -16.96 -8.55 27.37
N LYS A 288 -18.25 -8.26 27.27
CA LYS A 288 -19.09 -7.94 28.43
C LYS A 288 -19.07 -9.08 29.47
N ASN A 289 -18.84 -8.72 30.73
CA ASN A 289 -18.81 -9.61 31.88
C ASN A 289 -17.71 -10.70 31.88
N TYR A 290 -16.70 -10.63 31.00
CA TYR A 290 -15.54 -11.55 31.05
C TYR A 290 -14.50 -11.04 32.07
N LYS A 291 -14.79 -11.24 33.36
CA LYS A 291 -14.07 -10.59 34.47
C LYS A 291 -12.64 -11.11 34.63
N GLU A 292 -12.37 -12.33 34.21
CA GLU A 292 -11.09 -13.03 34.29
C GLU A 292 -9.98 -12.31 33.52
N ALA A 293 -10.32 -11.54 32.49
CA ALA A 293 -9.36 -10.74 31.72
C ALA A 293 -8.86 -9.48 32.48
N SER A 294 -9.60 -9.03 33.50
CA SER A 294 -9.46 -7.69 34.07
C SER A 294 -8.06 -7.41 34.64
N GLU A 295 -7.51 -8.34 35.42
CA GLU A 295 -6.20 -8.16 36.05
C GLU A 295 -5.06 -8.12 35.03
N LYS A 296 -5.14 -8.97 33.99
CA LYS A 296 -4.13 -9.02 32.94
C LYS A 296 -4.15 -7.74 32.08
N LEU A 297 -5.35 -7.23 31.78
CA LEU A 297 -5.52 -5.96 31.06
C LEU A 297 -4.97 -4.76 31.84
N ILE A 298 -5.11 -4.73 33.17
CA ILE A 298 -4.51 -3.67 34.01
C ILE A 298 -2.99 -3.72 33.94
N LYS A 299 -2.39 -4.91 34.03
CA LYS A 299 -0.93 -5.06 33.92
C LYS A 299 -0.42 -4.59 32.55
N GLU A 300 -1.10 -4.97 31.47
CA GLU A 300 -0.76 -4.48 30.12
C GLU A 300 -0.94 -2.97 29.99
N PHE A 301 -1.94 -2.37 30.66
CA PHE A 301 -2.17 -0.92 30.59
C PHE A 301 -0.98 -0.13 31.16
N TYR A 302 -0.44 -0.56 32.29
CA TYR A 302 0.74 0.06 32.89
C TYR A 302 2.02 -0.18 32.08
N ASN A 303 2.11 -1.32 31.37
CA ASN A 303 3.28 -1.67 30.55
C ASN A 303 3.24 -1.13 29.12
N ALA A 304 2.09 -0.65 28.66
CA ALA A 304 1.92 -0.14 27.30
C ALA A 304 2.80 1.10 27.07
N LYS A 305 3.45 1.19 25.91
CA LYS A 305 4.32 2.29 25.49
C LYS A 305 3.54 3.35 24.69
N THR A 306 2.57 2.93 23.89
CA THR A 306 1.74 3.79 23.04
C THR A 306 0.41 4.16 23.70
N ASN A 307 -0.10 5.34 23.35
CA ASN A 307 -1.39 5.81 23.84
C ASN A 307 -2.55 5.05 23.17
N GLU A 308 -2.38 4.65 21.90
CA GLU A 308 -3.33 3.85 21.13
C GLU A 308 -3.63 2.53 21.85
N TYR A 309 -2.58 1.83 22.30
CA TYR A 309 -2.74 0.58 23.04
C TYR A 309 -3.44 0.80 24.39
N ARG A 310 -3.05 1.84 25.14
CA ARG A 310 -3.72 2.22 26.40
C ARG A 310 -5.21 2.53 26.20
N ILE A 311 -5.58 3.21 25.12
CA ILE A 311 -6.98 3.50 24.78
C ILE A 311 -7.76 2.20 24.51
N ALA A 312 -7.17 1.26 23.76
CA ALA A 312 -7.80 -0.03 23.49
C ALA A 312 -8.04 -0.83 24.77
N LEU A 313 -7.04 -0.89 25.66
CA LEU A 313 -7.13 -1.53 26.97
C LEU A 313 -8.17 -0.85 27.88
N SER A 314 -8.21 0.48 27.91
CA SER A 314 -9.25 1.25 28.62
C SER A 314 -10.65 0.89 28.13
N LYS A 315 -10.86 0.80 26.80
CA LYS A 315 -12.14 0.37 26.22
C LYS A 315 -12.48 -1.07 26.62
N ALA A 316 -11.50 -1.97 26.67
CA ALA A 316 -11.71 -3.35 27.09
C ALA A 316 -12.14 -3.46 28.55
N LEU A 317 -11.41 -2.82 29.47
CA LEU A 317 -11.72 -2.75 30.89
C LEU A 317 -13.12 -2.17 31.14
N SER A 318 -13.46 -1.12 30.40
CA SER A 318 -14.77 -0.49 30.43
C SER A 318 -15.90 -1.41 29.99
N ALA A 319 -15.71 -2.15 28.90
CA ALA A 319 -16.71 -3.07 28.37
C ALA A 319 -16.93 -4.30 29.28
N ILE A 320 -15.86 -4.82 29.88
CA ILE A 320 -15.94 -5.97 30.80
C ILE A 320 -16.77 -5.63 32.04
N TYR A 321 -16.63 -4.40 32.56
CA TYR A 321 -17.31 -3.91 33.76
C TYR A 321 -17.09 -4.85 34.98
N ASN A 322 -15.98 -4.67 35.69
CA ASN A 322 -15.63 -5.49 36.84
C ASN A 322 -15.46 -4.66 38.13
N LYS A 323 -16.36 -4.87 39.10
CA LYS A 323 -16.33 -4.19 40.41
C LYS A 323 -15.10 -4.56 41.27
N ASN A 324 -14.52 -5.73 41.05
CA ASN A 324 -13.39 -6.20 41.87
C ASN A 324 -12.13 -5.36 41.63
N ILE A 325 -12.00 -4.76 40.44
CA ILE A 325 -10.86 -3.92 40.07
C ILE A 325 -11.14 -2.41 40.24
N LEU A 326 -12.24 -2.03 40.91
CA LEU A 326 -12.66 -0.63 41.00
C LEU A 326 -11.58 0.30 41.59
N ASN A 327 -10.81 -0.20 42.57
CA ASN A 327 -9.73 0.58 43.16
C ASN A 327 -8.63 0.91 42.13
N GLU A 328 -8.28 -0.05 41.26
CA GLU A 328 -7.28 0.16 40.20
C GLU A 328 -7.81 1.10 39.12
N LEU A 329 -9.08 0.95 38.71
CA LEU A 329 -9.70 1.88 37.76
C LEU A 329 -9.71 3.33 38.29
N LEU A 330 -9.98 3.51 39.59
CA LEU A 330 -9.90 4.82 40.24
C LEU A 330 -8.47 5.37 40.30
N LYS A 331 -7.44 4.51 40.45
CA LYS A 331 -6.04 4.94 40.39
C LYS A 331 -5.68 5.42 38.98
N ILE A 332 -6.04 4.67 37.94
CA ILE A 332 -5.80 5.06 36.53
C ILE A 332 -6.44 6.41 36.22
N VAL A 333 -7.68 6.63 36.66
CA VAL A 333 -8.40 7.88 36.39
C VAL A 333 -7.87 9.08 37.20
N LYS A 334 -7.30 8.85 38.39
CA LYS A 334 -6.68 9.90 39.20
C LYS A 334 -5.32 10.36 38.68
N ASN A 335 -4.58 9.51 37.98
CA ASN A 335 -3.28 9.88 37.44
C ASN A 335 -3.47 10.82 36.24
N LYS A 336 -2.90 12.03 36.35
CA LYS A 336 -2.96 13.07 35.30
C LYS A 336 -2.25 12.63 34.00
N GLU A 337 -1.25 11.76 34.09
CA GLU A 337 -0.51 11.23 32.93
C GLU A 337 -1.41 10.42 31.98
N TYR A 338 -2.50 9.84 32.49
CA TYR A 338 -3.40 9.01 31.71
C TYR A 338 -4.67 9.74 31.24
N LYS A 339 -4.74 11.07 31.40
CA LYS A 339 -5.95 11.87 31.11
C LYS A 339 -6.47 11.65 29.68
N ASP A 340 -5.58 11.54 28.70
CA ASP A 340 -5.97 11.42 27.28
C ASP A 340 -6.37 9.99 26.87
N VAL A 341 -6.09 9.00 27.73
CA VAL A 341 -6.33 7.57 27.43
C VAL A 341 -7.34 6.91 28.37
N ASN A 342 -7.72 7.57 29.48
CA ASN A 342 -8.60 7.02 30.51
C ASN A 342 -10.08 7.35 30.31
N PHE A 343 -10.44 8.17 29.30
CA PHE A 343 -11.82 8.59 29.04
C PHE A 343 -12.83 7.42 28.93
N PRO A 344 -12.49 6.23 28.37
CA PRO A 344 -13.43 5.12 28.35
C PRO A 344 -13.75 4.62 29.77
N ILE A 345 -12.74 4.60 30.66
CA ILE A 345 -12.88 4.17 32.06
C ILE A 345 -13.73 5.18 32.82
N VAL A 346 -13.46 6.48 32.64
CA VAL A 346 -14.26 7.57 33.24
C VAL A 346 -15.74 7.42 32.89
N SER A 347 -16.06 7.22 31.61
CA SER A 347 -17.43 7.03 31.13
C SER A 347 -18.12 5.84 31.82
N THR A 348 -17.38 4.76 32.04
CA THR A 348 -17.91 3.55 32.66
C THR A 348 -18.06 3.70 34.18
N LEU A 349 -17.11 4.36 34.84
CA LEU A 349 -17.18 4.64 36.28
C LEU A 349 -18.46 5.41 36.64
N LYS A 350 -18.90 6.36 35.82
CA LYS A 350 -20.17 7.08 36.04
C LYS A 350 -21.39 6.14 36.18
N LYS A 351 -21.32 4.93 35.62
CA LYS A 351 -22.37 3.89 35.72
C LYS A 351 -22.28 3.05 37.00
N TYR A 352 -21.19 3.14 37.77
CA TYR A 352 -21.05 2.45 39.04
C TYR A 352 -21.88 3.15 40.12
N LYS A 353 -22.85 2.42 40.68
CA LYS A 353 -23.58 2.84 41.90
C LYS A 353 -22.73 2.62 43.16
N ASP A 354 -21.50 3.13 43.19
CA ASP A 354 -20.55 2.98 44.30
C ASP A 354 -20.24 4.34 44.96
N LYS A 355 -20.25 4.40 46.30
CA LYS A 355 -20.01 5.62 47.07
C LYS A 355 -18.63 6.23 46.79
N ARG A 356 -17.60 5.40 46.55
CA ARG A 356 -16.24 5.86 46.23
C ARG A 356 -16.20 6.63 44.91
N VAL A 357 -16.97 6.18 43.93
CA VAL A 357 -17.07 6.81 42.61
C VAL A 357 -17.84 8.12 42.70
N LYS A 358 -18.96 8.15 43.45
CA LYS A 358 -19.68 9.40 43.73
C LYS A 358 -18.78 10.46 44.36
N ARG A 359 -18.01 10.07 45.39
CA ARG A 359 -17.04 10.96 46.07
C ARG A 359 -15.91 11.43 45.14
N PHE A 360 -15.51 10.60 44.19
CA PHE A 360 -14.48 10.97 43.22
C PHE A 360 -14.97 12.09 42.30
N PHE A 361 -16.16 11.94 41.71
CA PHE A 361 -16.72 12.96 40.80
C PHE A 361 -17.21 14.22 41.52
N SER A 362 -17.63 14.13 42.78
CA SER A 362 -18.05 15.31 43.56
C SER A 362 -16.90 16.21 44.01
N LYS A 363 -15.65 15.73 43.94
CA LYS A 363 -14.43 16.48 44.30
C LYS A 363 -13.73 17.13 43.10
N GLN A 364 -14.26 16.93 41.89
CA GLN A 364 -13.72 17.49 40.64
C GLN A 364 -14.54 18.67 40.10
N ILE A 365 -15.54 19.16 40.86
CA ILE A 365 -16.28 20.40 40.60
C ILE A 365 -15.63 21.52 41.42
#